data_AF-A0A1F9R7R8-F1
#
_entry.id   AF-A0A1F9R7R8-F1
#
_cell.length_a   1.000
_cell.length_b   1.000
_cell.length_c   1.000
_cell.angle_alpha   90.00
_cell.angle_beta   90.00
_cell.angle_gamma   90.00
#
_symmetry.space_group_name_H-M   'P 1'
#
loop_
_entity.id
_entity.type
_entity.pdbx_description
1 polymer ?
#
loop_
_entity_poly.entity_id
_entity_poly.type
_entity_poly.pdbx_seq_one_letter_code
_entity_poly.pdbx_strand_id
1 'polypeptide(L)'
;MLSVMLCASAAKAGSRPDWVDGTSRQYPRENYLVGVGMGDDRATASDRARSEISKIFTTLVDVTTNLSESESTAKQEAKTENSFSQAISQSLRTASRKALEGVEVVENWKDGGTMQQYALAVLDRSKALAAVKDKIEEFDKQAQQWKSQMDQASDKVGKVKAAMKLLSILKARSQLNEELRVLDAGGKTVPSPFDEAALRAQAAKTVSELDVIVDIKEGK
;
A
#
# COMPACT_ATOMS: atom_id res chain seq x y z
N MET A 1 59.77 6.50 -5.89
CA MET A 1 58.48 6.54 -6.60
C MET A 1 57.89 5.15 -6.58
N LEU A 2 56.88 4.92 -5.75
CA LEU A 2 56.25 3.62 -5.55
C LEU A 2 55.08 3.49 -6.56
N SER A 3 55.24 2.65 -7.59
CA SER A 3 54.15 2.32 -8.51
C SER A 3 53.21 1.33 -7.84
N VAL A 4 52.00 1.79 -7.53
CA VAL A 4 50.89 0.92 -7.14
C VAL A 4 50.23 0.41 -8.42
N MET A 5 50.49 -0.86 -8.73
CA MET A 5 49.88 -1.56 -9.85
C MET A 5 48.45 -1.95 -9.45
N LEU A 6 47.48 -1.16 -9.89
CA LEU A 6 46.06 -1.42 -9.70
C LEU A 6 45.65 -2.60 -10.61
N CYS A 7 45.55 -3.81 -10.05
CA CYS A 7 44.92 -4.93 -10.74
C CYS A 7 43.42 -4.65 -10.89
N ALA A 8 43.03 -4.14 -12.05
CA ALA A 8 41.63 -4.13 -12.48
C ALA A 8 41.19 -5.58 -12.75
N SER A 9 40.40 -6.14 -11.85
CA SER A 9 39.71 -7.42 -12.09
C SER A 9 38.73 -7.24 -13.24
N ALA A 10 39.12 -7.70 -14.43
CA ALA A 10 38.24 -7.80 -15.59
C ALA A 10 37.12 -8.82 -15.28
N ALA A 11 35.91 -8.32 -15.03
CA ALA A 11 34.72 -9.15 -14.93
C ALA A 11 34.49 -9.84 -16.28
N LYS A 12 34.75 -11.16 -16.31
CA LYS A 12 34.39 -12.04 -17.43
C LYS A 12 32.88 -11.92 -17.64
N ALA A 13 32.45 -11.47 -18.82
CA ALA A 13 31.04 -11.42 -19.20
C ALA A 13 30.48 -12.85 -19.12
N GLY A 14 29.79 -13.17 -18.03
CA GLY A 14 29.17 -14.48 -17.81
C GLY A 14 28.05 -14.71 -18.81
N SER A 15 27.74 -15.99 -19.08
CA SER A 15 26.54 -16.39 -19.81
C SER A 15 25.30 -15.68 -19.26
N ARG A 16 24.36 -15.31 -20.14
CA ARG A 16 23.11 -14.64 -19.77
C ARG A 16 22.42 -15.39 -18.62
N PRO A 17 22.21 -14.75 -17.45
CA PRO A 17 21.50 -15.36 -16.34
C PRO A 17 20.04 -15.68 -16.67
N ASP A 18 19.48 -16.69 -16.01
CA ASP A 18 18.08 -17.12 -16.18
C ASP A 18 17.08 -16.01 -15.81
N TRP A 19 17.38 -15.26 -14.76
CA TRP A 19 16.52 -14.20 -14.26
C TRP A 19 16.33 -13.04 -15.23
N VAL A 20 17.21 -12.87 -16.23
CA VAL A 20 17.08 -11.78 -17.20
C VAL A 20 15.78 -11.92 -18.00
N ASP A 21 15.29 -13.16 -18.18
CA ASP A 21 14.02 -13.46 -18.86
C ASP A 21 12.84 -13.56 -17.87
N GLY A 22 13.00 -13.04 -16.65
CA GLY A 22 11.94 -12.93 -15.63
C GLY A 22 11.68 -14.20 -14.82
N THR A 23 12.52 -15.23 -14.95
CA THR A 23 12.42 -16.46 -14.14
C THR A 23 13.74 -16.73 -13.46
N SER A 24 13.74 -16.78 -12.12
CA SER A 24 14.93 -17.15 -11.35
C SER A 24 14.70 -18.47 -10.62
N ARG A 25 15.64 -19.41 -10.77
CA ARG A 25 15.65 -20.63 -9.95
C ARG A 25 16.03 -20.35 -8.50
N GLN A 26 16.88 -19.35 -8.28
CA GLN A 26 17.33 -18.93 -6.95
C GLN A 26 16.24 -18.16 -6.18
N TYR A 27 15.39 -17.43 -6.90
CA TYR A 27 14.28 -16.65 -6.34
C TYR A 27 12.93 -17.18 -6.87
N PRO A 28 12.46 -18.32 -6.34
CA PRO A 28 11.20 -18.94 -6.76
C PRO A 28 10.01 -18.03 -6.43
N ARG A 29 9.02 -18.03 -7.34
CA ARG A 29 7.89 -17.08 -7.36
C ARG A 29 6.97 -17.21 -6.15
N GLU A 30 6.98 -18.39 -5.52
CA GLU A 30 6.23 -18.75 -4.33
C GLU A 30 6.70 -17.94 -3.11
N ASN A 31 8.00 -17.64 -3.04
CA ASN A 31 8.63 -16.97 -1.90
C ASN A 31 9.01 -15.52 -2.22
N TYR A 32 9.25 -15.22 -3.50
CA TYR A 32 9.76 -13.93 -3.94
C TYR A 32 8.88 -13.28 -5.01
N LEU A 33 8.81 -11.97 -4.93
CA LEU A 33 8.51 -11.13 -6.09
C LEU A 33 9.85 -10.70 -6.70
N VAL A 34 9.94 -10.78 -8.03
CA VAL A 34 11.16 -10.42 -8.77
C VAL A 34 10.84 -9.31 -9.76
N GLY A 35 11.77 -8.36 -9.87
CA GLY A 35 11.71 -7.28 -10.85
C GLY A 35 13.02 -7.20 -11.62
N VAL A 36 12.93 -7.11 -12.94
CA VAL A 36 14.11 -7.00 -13.81
C VAL A 36 14.14 -5.60 -14.41
N GLY A 37 15.24 -4.90 -14.20
CA GLY A 37 15.48 -3.59 -14.78
C GLY A 37 16.62 -3.63 -15.78
N MET A 38 16.51 -2.83 -16.83
CA MET A 38 17.54 -2.64 -17.85
C MET A 38 17.87 -1.16 -17.99
N GLY A 39 19.13 -0.79 -18.19
CA GLY A 39 19.53 0.58 -18.46
C GLY A 39 20.96 0.70 -18.97
N ASP A 40 21.34 1.91 -19.36
CA ASP A 40 22.68 2.19 -19.90
C ASP A 40 23.77 2.09 -18.82
N ASP A 41 23.39 2.24 -17.56
CA ASP A 41 24.24 2.10 -16.39
C ASP A 41 23.58 1.26 -15.28
N ARG A 42 24.40 0.82 -14.32
CA ARG A 42 23.98 -0.08 -13.23
C ARG A 42 22.95 0.58 -12.31
N ALA A 43 23.06 1.87 -12.04
CA ALA A 43 22.14 2.58 -11.16
C ALA A 43 20.75 2.67 -11.82
N THR A 44 20.70 3.09 -13.09
CA THR A 44 19.46 3.13 -13.87
C THR A 44 18.80 1.76 -13.95
N ALA A 45 19.57 0.70 -14.22
CA ALA A 45 19.04 -0.67 -14.23
C ALA A 45 18.47 -1.08 -12.86
N SER A 46 19.16 -0.76 -11.77
CA SER A 46 18.75 -1.07 -10.40
C SER A 46 17.46 -0.35 -10.00
N ASP A 47 17.34 0.93 -10.35
CA ASP A 47 16.15 1.73 -10.04
C ASP A 47 14.94 1.26 -10.83
N ARG A 48 15.13 0.87 -12.10
CA ARG A 48 14.09 0.23 -12.91
C ARG A 48 13.67 -1.12 -12.34
N ALA A 49 14.62 -1.93 -11.86
CA ALA A 49 14.31 -3.22 -11.24
C ALA A 49 13.43 -3.05 -9.99
N ARG A 50 13.75 -2.06 -9.13
CA ARG A 50 12.91 -1.69 -7.98
C ARG A 50 11.55 -1.15 -8.40
N SER A 51 11.50 -0.39 -9.49
CA SER A 51 10.25 0.16 -10.04
C SER A 51 9.31 -0.96 -10.50
N GLU A 52 9.81 -2.03 -11.11
CA GLU A 52 8.99 -3.19 -11.50
C GLU A 52 8.25 -3.81 -10.30
N ILE A 53 8.93 -3.96 -9.16
CA ILE A 53 8.27 -4.44 -7.94
C ILE A 53 7.31 -3.37 -7.40
N SER A 54 7.71 -2.10 -7.39
CA SER A 54 6.88 -0.99 -6.89
C SER A 54 5.56 -0.81 -7.65
N LYS A 55 5.53 -1.09 -8.96
CA LYS A 55 4.31 -1.01 -9.78
C LYS A 55 3.18 -1.89 -9.25
N ILE A 56 3.52 -3.02 -8.63
CA ILE A 56 2.56 -3.94 -8.00
C ILE A 56 1.83 -3.25 -6.83
N PHE A 57 2.47 -2.30 -6.16
CA PHE A 57 1.95 -1.58 -5.00
C PHE A 57 1.40 -0.17 -5.33
N THR A 58 1.66 0.35 -6.53
CA THR A 58 1.34 1.75 -6.87
C THR A 58 -0.14 1.96 -7.21
N THR A 59 -0.89 0.90 -7.50
CA THR A 59 -2.31 0.95 -7.93
C THR A 59 -3.29 1.45 -6.85
N LEU A 60 -2.81 1.85 -5.67
CA LEU A 60 -3.61 1.97 -4.45
C LEU A 60 -3.70 3.40 -3.88
N VAL A 61 -2.85 4.34 -4.33
CA VAL A 61 -2.81 5.70 -3.78
C VAL A 61 -3.88 6.64 -4.37
N ASP A 62 -4.53 6.27 -5.48
CA ASP A 62 -5.42 7.16 -6.23
C ASP A 62 -6.85 7.36 -5.65
N VAL A 63 -7.17 6.86 -4.45
CA VAL A 63 -8.59 6.74 -4.01
C VAL A 63 -8.91 7.42 -2.67
N THR A 64 -8.22 8.52 -2.35
CA THR A 64 -8.64 9.44 -1.27
C THR A 64 -9.22 10.76 -1.78
N THR A 65 -9.66 10.83 -3.03
CA THR A 65 -10.22 12.05 -3.63
C THR A 65 -11.75 12.15 -3.52
N ASN A 66 -12.48 11.05 -3.31
CA ASN A 66 -13.96 11.06 -3.38
C ASN A 66 -14.69 11.28 -2.04
N LEU A 67 -14.00 11.53 -0.93
CA LEU A 67 -14.67 12.01 0.29
C LEU A 67 -14.75 13.55 0.32
N SER A 68 -14.00 14.23 -0.57
CA SER A 68 -13.91 15.70 -0.61
C SER A 68 -14.99 16.37 -1.47
N GLU A 69 -15.72 15.63 -2.31
CA GLU A 69 -16.68 16.22 -3.24
C GLU A 69 -18.09 16.42 -2.65
N SER A 70 -18.38 15.92 -1.44
CA SER A 70 -19.72 16.06 -0.82
C SER A 70 -19.81 17.13 0.27
N GLU A 71 -18.73 17.82 0.64
CA GLU A 71 -18.71 18.72 1.82
C GLU A 71 -18.41 20.19 1.49
N SER A 72 -18.94 20.71 0.38
CA SER A 72 -18.85 22.16 0.09
C SER A 72 -19.94 22.99 0.79
N THR A 73 -20.36 22.66 2.02
CA THR A 73 -21.36 23.50 2.73
C THR A 73 -21.35 23.43 4.27
N ALA A 74 -20.20 23.34 4.96
CA ALA A 74 -20.18 23.64 6.41
C ALA A 74 -18.80 24.11 6.91
N LYS A 75 -18.62 25.43 7.05
CA LYS A 75 -17.37 26.06 7.51
C LYS A 75 -17.20 25.90 9.03
N GLN A 76 -16.69 24.75 9.47
CA GLN A 76 -15.69 24.57 10.56
C GLN A 76 -15.41 23.09 10.85
N GLU A 77 -16.34 22.18 10.53
CA GLU A 77 -16.18 20.72 10.70
C GLU A 77 -15.32 20.07 9.58
N ALA A 78 -15.34 20.65 8.37
CA ALA A 78 -14.56 20.21 7.21
C ALA A 78 -13.03 20.19 7.43
N LYS A 79 -12.48 20.95 8.40
CA LYS A 79 -11.03 20.98 8.65
C LYS A 79 -10.52 19.73 9.39
N THR A 80 -11.36 19.12 10.23
CA THR A 80 -11.01 17.89 10.98
C THR A 80 -11.19 16.65 10.12
N GLU A 81 -12.25 16.61 9.31
CA GLU A 81 -12.52 15.60 8.26
C GLU A 81 -11.33 15.45 7.30
N ASN A 82 -10.88 16.57 6.72
CA ASN A 82 -9.75 16.59 5.81
C ASN A 82 -8.44 16.07 6.46
N SER A 83 -8.23 16.35 7.75
CA SER A 83 -7.05 15.88 8.49
C SER A 83 -7.04 14.36 8.69
N PHE A 84 -8.21 13.74 8.88
CA PHE A 84 -8.33 12.31 9.12
C PHE A 84 -8.14 11.49 7.83
N SER A 85 -8.78 11.91 6.74
CA SER A 85 -8.58 11.31 5.41
C SER A 85 -7.12 11.41 4.95
N GLN A 86 -6.46 12.55 5.23
CA GLN A 86 -5.03 12.70 5.00
C GLN A 86 -4.18 11.75 5.86
N ALA A 87 -4.53 11.58 7.15
CA ALA A 87 -3.84 10.65 8.05
C ALA A 87 -3.98 9.18 7.60
N ILE A 88 -5.17 8.77 7.13
CA ILE A 88 -5.38 7.43 6.54
C ILE A 88 -4.52 7.26 5.29
N SER A 89 -4.55 8.23 4.37
CA SER A 89 -3.75 8.19 3.16
C SER A 89 -2.26 8.09 3.46
N GLN A 90 -1.79 8.84 4.46
CA GLN A 90 -0.41 8.76 4.92
C GLN A 90 -0.11 7.39 5.53
N SER A 91 -1.02 6.83 6.31
CA SER A 91 -0.91 5.47 6.86
C SER A 91 -0.78 4.41 5.78
N LEU A 92 -1.60 4.48 4.72
CA LEU A 92 -1.53 3.57 3.58
C LEU A 92 -0.18 3.71 2.87
N ARG A 93 0.25 4.94 2.54
CA ARG A 93 1.57 5.18 1.95
C ARG A 93 2.72 4.63 2.80
N THR A 94 2.66 4.80 4.12
CA THR A 94 3.67 4.25 5.02
C THR A 94 3.67 2.73 5.00
N ALA A 95 2.51 2.08 4.96
CA ALA A 95 2.41 0.62 4.87
C ALA A 95 2.99 0.10 3.55
N SER A 96 2.63 0.72 2.42
CA SER A 96 3.20 0.37 1.11
C SER A 96 4.72 0.58 1.08
N ARG A 97 5.23 1.67 1.67
CA ARG A 97 6.69 1.88 1.80
C ARG A 97 7.34 0.80 2.66
N LYS A 98 6.79 0.46 3.82
CA LYS A 98 7.30 -0.59 4.71
C LYS A 98 7.32 -1.95 4.01
N ALA A 99 6.31 -2.26 3.21
CA ALA A 99 6.29 -3.46 2.38
C ALA A 99 7.42 -3.45 1.33
N LEU A 100 7.75 -2.28 0.78
CA LEU A 100 8.81 -2.09 -0.21
C LEU A 100 10.23 -1.94 0.38
N GLU A 101 10.38 -1.69 1.69
CA GLU A 101 11.69 -1.64 2.36
C GLU A 101 12.46 -2.96 2.24
N GLY A 102 11.76 -4.07 2.02
CA GLY A 102 12.37 -5.39 1.79
C GLY A 102 12.87 -5.63 0.36
N VAL A 103 12.82 -4.63 -0.53
CA VAL A 103 13.31 -4.79 -1.92
C VAL A 103 14.83 -4.66 -1.98
N GLU A 104 15.48 -5.74 -2.41
CA GLU A 104 16.93 -5.83 -2.51
C GLU A 104 17.35 -6.04 -3.97
N VAL A 105 18.39 -5.31 -4.42
CA VAL A 105 19.03 -5.59 -5.71
C VAL A 105 20.12 -6.62 -5.47
N VAL A 106 19.86 -7.85 -5.86
CA VAL A 106 20.67 -9.01 -5.50
C VAL A 106 21.64 -9.43 -6.59
N GLU A 107 21.33 -9.13 -7.85
CA GLU A 107 22.19 -9.46 -8.98
C GLU A 107 22.23 -8.32 -10.00
N ASN A 108 23.34 -8.26 -10.72
CA ASN A 108 23.53 -7.37 -11.84
C ASN A 108 24.34 -8.08 -12.92
N TRP A 109 23.98 -7.83 -14.17
CA TRP A 109 24.65 -8.44 -15.31
C TRP A 109 24.78 -7.42 -16.43
N LYS A 110 25.90 -7.46 -17.15
CA LYS A 110 26.12 -6.64 -18.32
C LYS A 110 26.11 -7.53 -19.54
N ASP A 111 25.27 -7.18 -20.51
CA ASP A 111 25.28 -7.84 -21.81
C ASP A 111 26.52 -7.41 -22.59
N GLY A 112 27.40 -8.36 -22.92
CA GLY A 112 28.62 -8.09 -23.67
C GLY A 112 28.37 -7.70 -25.14
N GLY A 113 27.21 -8.05 -25.70
CA GLY A 113 26.86 -7.71 -27.08
C GLY A 113 26.21 -6.33 -27.20
N THR A 114 25.25 -6.02 -26.33
CA THR A 114 24.50 -4.75 -26.37
C THR A 114 25.07 -3.68 -25.45
N MET A 115 26.00 -4.04 -24.57
CA MET A 115 26.57 -3.20 -23.51
C MET A 115 25.56 -2.70 -22.46
N GLN A 116 24.30 -3.14 -22.53
CA GLN A 116 23.24 -2.83 -21.59
C GLN A 116 23.50 -3.46 -20.21
N GLN A 117 23.10 -2.75 -19.17
CA GLN A 117 23.14 -3.21 -17.78
C GLN A 117 21.77 -3.74 -17.39
N TYR A 118 21.77 -4.86 -16.70
CA TYR A 118 20.60 -5.50 -16.12
C TYR A 118 20.76 -5.57 -14.61
N ALA A 119 19.64 -5.50 -13.89
CA ALA A 119 19.58 -5.67 -12.46
C ALA A 119 18.38 -6.55 -12.10
N LEU A 120 18.58 -7.41 -11.11
CA LEU A 120 17.53 -8.20 -10.48
C LEU A 120 17.23 -7.61 -9.11
N ALA A 121 16.01 -7.13 -8.94
CA ALA A 121 15.45 -6.81 -7.63
C ALA A 121 14.59 -7.98 -7.15
N VAL A 122 14.64 -8.26 -5.85
CA VAL A 122 13.80 -9.27 -5.20
C VAL A 122 13.14 -8.69 -3.97
N LEU A 123 11.93 -9.14 -3.69
CA LEU A 123 11.20 -8.84 -2.47
C LEU A 123 10.74 -10.16 -1.84
N ASP A 124 11.15 -10.37 -0.60
CA ASP A 124 10.66 -11.49 0.22
C ASP A 124 9.17 -11.28 0.52
N ARG A 125 8.32 -12.15 -0.02
CA ARG A 125 6.87 -12.07 0.16
C ARG A 125 6.49 -12.17 1.64
N SER A 126 7.19 -12.99 2.43
CA SER A 126 6.85 -13.16 3.85
C SER A 126 7.05 -11.88 4.64
N LYS A 127 8.13 -11.13 4.37
CA LYS A 127 8.41 -9.83 4.99
C LYS A 127 7.39 -8.77 4.55
N ALA A 128 7.08 -8.73 3.26
CA ALA A 128 6.07 -7.80 2.73
C ALA A 128 4.68 -8.09 3.33
N LEU A 129 4.28 -9.36 3.38
CA LEU A 129 3.02 -9.80 3.99
C LEU A 129 2.95 -9.43 5.47
N ALA A 130 4.03 -9.58 6.23
CA ALA A 130 4.07 -9.18 7.64
C ALA A 130 3.82 -7.67 7.82
N ALA A 131 4.50 -6.83 7.02
CA ALA A 131 4.31 -5.38 7.08
C ALA A 131 2.86 -4.93 6.80
N VAL A 132 2.20 -5.59 5.84
CA VAL A 132 0.79 -5.30 5.51
C VAL A 132 -0.16 -5.83 6.58
N LYS A 133 0.08 -7.03 7.12
CA LYS A 133 -0.72 -7.62 8.22
C LYS A 133 -0.69 -6.77 9.47
N ASP A 134 0.50 -6.31 9.90
CA ASP A 134 0.66 -5.39 11.04
C ASP A 134 -0.26 -4.17 10.89
N LYS A 135 -0.38 -3.65 9.66
CA LYS A 135 -1.19 -2.47 9.38
C LYS A 135 -2.69 -2.76 9.38
N ILE A 136 -3.11 -3.92 8.89
CA ILE A 136 -4.51 -4.35 8.97
C ILE A 136 -4.93 -4.49 10.44
N GLU A 137 -4.09 -5.11 11.28
CA GLU A 137 -4.38 -5.25 12.72
C GLU A 137 -4.51 -3.88 13.41
N GLU A 138 -3.69 -2.91 13.01
CA GLU A 138 -3.80 -1.53 13.50
C GLU A 138 -5.13 -0.88 13.07
N PHE A 139 -5.55 -1.07 11.81
CA PHE A 139 -6.87 -0.60 11.36
C PHE A 139 -8.03 -1.34 12.04
N ASP A 140 -7.87 -2.61 12.39
CA ASP A 140 -8.87 -3.37 13.15
C ASP A 140 -9.09 -2.78 14.55
N LYS A 141 -8.00 -2.40 15.24
CA LYS A 141 -8.07 -1.71 16.53
C LYS A 141 -8.76 -0.35 16.41
N GLN A 142 -8.42 0.42 15.37
CA GLN A 142 -9.05 1.72 15.12
C GLN A 142 -10.54 1.59 14.76
N ALA A 143 -10.91 0.58 13.96
CA ALA A 143 -12.29 0.28 13.63
C ALA A 143 -13.09 -0.06 14.89
N GLN A 144 -12.55 -0.91 15.78
CA GLN A 144 -13.20 -1.22 17.04
C GLN A 144 -13.39 0.03 17.92
N GLN A 145 -12.39 0.91 17.97
CA GLN A 145 -12.48 2.16 18.71
C GLN A 145 -13.58 3.08 18.17
N TRP A 146 -13.64 3.30 16.85
CA TRP A 146 -14.66 4.16 16.24
C TRP A 146 -16.05 3.54 16.30
N LYS A 147 -16.16 2.21 16.19
CA LYS A 147 -17.40 1.48 16.46
C LYS A 147 -17.90 1.75 17.89
N SER A 148 -17.03 1.60 18.88
CA SER A 148 -17.38 1.89 20.29
C SER A 148 -17.83 3.33 20.49
N GLN A 149 -17.17 4.30 19.85
CA GLN A 149 -17.56 5.71 19.93
C GLN A 149 -18.92 5.98 19.26
N MET A 150 -19.19 5.35 18.11
CA MET A 150 -20.48 5.43 17.43
C MET A 150 -21.62 4.87 18.31
N ASP A 151 -21.37 3.73 18.96
CA ASP A 151 -22.36 3.08 19.83
C ASP A 151 -22.63 3.87 21.12
N GLN A 152 -21.60 4.52 21.69
CA GLN A 152 -21.67 5.23 22.98
C GLN A 152 -22.01 6.72 22.90
N ALA A 153 -21.86 7.35 21.72
CA ALA A 153 -22.15 8.77 21.58
C ALA A 153 -23.62 9.07 21.92
N SER A 154 -23.84 10.09 22.74
CA SER A 154 -25.18 10.52 23.17
C SER A 154 -25.83 11.48 22.18
N ASP A 155 -25.02 12.30 21.50
CA ASP A 155 -25.47 13.25 20.50
C ASP A 155 -25.33 12.71 19.07
N LYS A 156 -26.19 13.19 18.16
CA LYS A 156 -26.25 12.70 16.78
C LYS A 156 -25.00 13.07 15.96
N VAL A 157 -24.41 14.24 16.22
CA VAL A 157 -23.23 14.72 15.49
C VAL A 157 -22.03 13.84 15.82
N GLY A 158 -21.83 13.50 17.10
CA GLY A 158 -20.81 12.57 17.57
C GLY A 158 -20.96 11.17 16.95
N LYS A 159 -22.19 10.66 16.86
CA LYS A 159 -22.48 9.37 16.20
C LYS A 159 -22.07 9.37 14.72
N VAL A 160 -22.48 10.41 13.97
CA VAL A 160 -22.18 10.54 12.54
C VAL A 160 -20.68 10.67 12.30
N LYS A 161 -20.00 11.52 13.07
CA LYS A 161 -18.53 11.67 13.00
C LYS A 161 -17.81 10.35 13.24
N ALA A 162 -18.23 9.57 14.24
CA ALA A 162 -17.66 8.26 14.50
C ALA A 162 -17.95 7.28 13.35
N ALA A 163 -19.15 7.30 12.78
CA ALA A 163 -19.53 6.48 11.64
C ALA A 163 -18.72 6.80 10.36
N MET A 164 -18.52 8.08 10.03
CA MET A 164 -17.70 8.50 8.87
C MET A 164 -16.25 8.04 8.99
N LYS A 165 -15.67 8.19 10.19
CA LYS A 165 -14.31 7.70 10.47
C LYS A 165 -14.22 6.19 10.38
N LEU A 166 -15.21 5.48 10.92
CA LEU A 166 -15.30 4.02 10.82
C LEU A 166 -15.35 3.57 9.36
N LEU A 167 -16.20 4.18 8.52
CA LEU A 167 -16.29 3.86 7.09
C LEU A 167 -14.96 4.06 6.38
N SER A 168 -14.25 5.15 6.70
CA SER A 168 -12.93 5.45 6.12
C SER A 168 -11.88 4.40 6.50
N ILE A 169 -11.86 3.96 7.76
CA ILE A 169 -10.97 2.88 8.23
C ILE A 169 -11.32 1.55 7.57
N LEU A 170 -12.59 1.18 7.50
CA LEU A 170 -13.02 -0.07 6.86
C LEU A 170 -12.67 -0.10 5.37
N LYS A 171 -12.76 1.04 4.68
CA LYS A 171 -12.30 1.16 3.28
C LYS A 171 -10.79 0.92 3.17
N ALA A 172 -9.99 1.61 3.98
CA ALA A 172 -8.54 1.48 3.97
C ALA A 172 -8.08 0.05 4.32
N ARG A 173 -8.74 -0.59 5.29
CA ARG A 173 -8.51 -1.99 5.66
C ARG A 173 -8.76 -2.94 4.48
N SER A 174 -9.88 -2.77 3.78
CA SER A 174 -10.22 -3.60 2.61
C SER A 174 -9.18 -3.45 1.50
N GLN A 175 -8.64 -2.26 1.28
CA GLN A 175 -7.59 -2.02 0.28
C GLN A 175 -6.30 -2.79 0.61
N LEU A 176 -5.85 -2.77 1.88
CA LEU A 176 -4.69 -3.56 2.31
C LEU A 176 -4.92 -5.08 2.17
N ASN A 177 -6.17 -5.53 2.30
CA ASN A 177 -6.51 -6.93 2.07
C ASN A 177 -6.42 -7.33 0.59
N GLU A 178 -6.76 -6.43 -0.33
CA GLU A 178 -6.52 -6.65 -1.77
C GLU A 178 -5.01 -6.68 -2.08
N GLU A 179 -4.20 -5.85 -1.42
CA GLU A 179 -2.73 -5.93 -1.51
C GLU A 179 -2.21 -7.32 -1.08
N LEU A 180 -2.68 -7.83 0.06
CA LEU A 180 -2.32 -9.17 0.52
C LEU A 180 -2.66 -10.24 -0.52
N ARG A 181 -3.79 -10.11 -1.22
CA ARG A 181 -4.19 -11.08 -2.24
C ARG A 181 -3.22 -11.16 -3.42
N VAL A 182 -2.56 -10.04 -3.75
CA VAL A 182 -1.53 -9.97 -4.81
C VAL A 182 -0.18 -10.50 -4.30
N LEU A 183 0.13 -10.25 -3.02
CA LEU A 183 1.37 -10.68 -2.38
C LEU A 183 1.37 -12.16 -1.95
N ASP A 184 0.21 -12.71 -1.62
CA ASP A 184 0.05 -14.11 -1.23
C ASP A 184 -0.20 -14.95 -2.48
N ALA A 185 0.71 -15.88 -2.78
CA ALA A 185 0.58 -16.76 -3.95
C ALA A 185 -0.68 -17.66 -3.88
N GLY A 186 -1.22 -17.89 -2.68
CA GLY A 186 -2.48 -18.61 -2.46
C GLY A 186 -3.70 -17.70 -2.39
N GLY A 187 -3.56 -16.39 -2.62
CA GLY A 187 -4.64 -15.41 -2.57
C GLY A 187 -5.26 -15.21 -1.19
N LYS A 188 -4.55 -15.55 -0.10
CA LYS A 188 -5.07 -15.43 1.26
C LYS A 188 -5.15 -13.97 1.70
N THR A 189 -6.23 -13.64 2.42
CA THR A 189 -6.46 -12.34 3.07
C THR A 189 -6.49 -12.48 4.58
N VAL A 190 -6.49 -11.36 5.31
CA VAL A 190 -6.72 -11.33 6.76
C VAL A 190 -8.22 -11.21 7.03
N PRO A 191 -8.85 -12.20 7.67
CA PRO A 191 -10.26 -12.13 8.03
C PRO A 191 -10.58 -10.89 8.86
N SER A 192 -11.78 -10.34 8.70
CA SER A 192 -12.25 -9.25 9.54
C SER A 192 -12.67 -9.79 10.92
N PRO A 193 -12.30 -9.13 12.03
CA PRO A 193 -12.85 -9.49 13.34
C PRO A 193 -14.33 -9.06 13.49
N PHE A 194 -14.87 -8.35 12.48
CA PHE A 194 -16.25 -7.89 12.43
C PHE A 194 -17.00 -8.55 11.28
N ASP A 195 -18.33 -8.57 11.38
CA ASP A 195 -19.15 -8.64 10.17
C ASP A 195 -19.03 -7.30 9.43
N GLU A 196 -18.06 -7.23 8.52
CA GLU A 196 -17.69 -6.00 7.83
C GLU A 196 -18.83 -5.43 6.97
N ALA A 197 -19.69 -6.29 6.43
CA ALA A 197 -20.84 -5.89 5.64
C ALA A 197 -21.92 -5.26 6.54
N ALA A 198 -22.27 -5.93 7.63
CA ALA A 198 -23.24 -5.40 8.60
C ALA A 198 -22.74 -4.09 9.24
N LEU A 199 -21.45 -4.03 9.60
CA LEU A 199 -20.86 -2.85 10.24
C LEU A 199 -20.82 -1.65 9.29
N ARG A 200 -20.47 -1.85 8.01
CA ARG A 200 -20.57 -0.79 6.99
C ARG A 200 -22.01 -0.32 6.80
N ALA A 201 -22.96 -1.24 6.72
CA ALA A 201 -24.37 -0.90 6.56
C ALA A 201 -24.89 -0.07 7.75
N GLN A 202 -24.53 -0.44 8.98
CA GLN A 202 -24.89 0.30 10.19
C GLN A 202 -24.30 1.72 10.18
N ALA A 203 -23.01 1.86 9.86
CA ALA A 203 -22.35 3.15 9.82
C ALA A 203 -22.92 4.05 8.71
N ALA A 204 -23.14 3.52 7.50
CA ALA A 204 -23.74 4.25 6.39
C ALA A 204 -25.16 4.74 6.71
N LYS A 205 -25.99 3.89 7.35
CA LYS A 205 -27.31 4.28 7.82
C LYS A 205 -27.22 5.46 8.81
N THR A 206 -26.31 5.39 9.78
CA THR A 206 -26.10 6.44 10.78
C THR A 206 -25.77 7.80 10.14
N VAL A 207 -24.94 7.80 9.09
CA VAL A 207 -24.61 9.01 8.33
C VAL A 207 -25.84 9.57 7.62
N SER A 208 -26.60 8.71 6.92
CA SER A 208 -27.80 9.13 6.16
C SER A 208 -28.94 9.70 7.03
N GLU A 209 -29.08 9.25 8.28
CA GLU A 209 -30.14 9.70 9.18
C GLU A 209 -29.98 11.18 9.61
N LEU A 210 -28.78 11.74 9.54
CA LEU A 210 -28.54 13.14 9.87
C LEU A 210 -28.84 14.06 8.67
N ASP A 211 -28.48 13.63 7.48
CA ASP A 211 -28.68 14.37 6.21
C ASP A 211 -30.16 14.68 6.00
N VAL A 212 -31.02 13.68 6.22
CA VAL A 212 -32.49 13.82 6.15
C VAL A 212 -33.04 14.84 7.15
N ILE A 213 -32.42 15.01 8.32
CA ILE A 213 -32.92 15.93 9.37
C ILE A 213 -32.51 17.38 9.08
N VAL A 214 -31.35 17.60 8.46
CA VAL A 214 -30.89 18.94 8.08
C VAL A 214 -31.77 19.49 6.96
N ASP A 215 -32.05 18.71 5.93
CA ASP A 215 -32.95 19.09 4.83
C ASP A 215 -34.36 19.47 5.32
N ILE A 216 -34.91 18.74 6.31
CA ILE A 216 -36.22 19.05 6.89
C ILE A 216 -36.21 20.38 7.67
N LYS A 217 -35.07 20.80 8.22
CA LYS A 217 -34.96 22.04 9.01
C LYS A 217 -34.68 23.28 8.16
N GLU A 218 -34.03 23.15 7.02
CA GLU A 218 -33.77 24.28 6.10
C GLU A 218 -34.95 24.59 5.17
N GLY A 219 -35.92 23.67 5.04
CA GLY A 219 -37.12 23.84 4.22
C GLY A 219 -38.30 24.57 4.89
N LYS A 220 -38.08 25.43 5.90
CA LYS A 220 -39.14 26.19 6.58
C LYS A 220 -38.90 27.70 6.59
#